data_AF-A0A7V5VDX1-F1
#
_entry.id   AF-A0A7V5VDX1-F1
#
_cell.length_a   1.000
_cell.length_b   1.000
_cell.length_c   1.000
_cell.angle_alpha   90.00
_cell.angle_beta   90.00
_cell.angle_gamma   90.00
#
_symmetry.space_group_name_H-M   'P 1'
#
loop_
_entity.id
_entity.type
_entity.pdbx_description
1 polymer ?
#
loop_
_entity_poly.entity_id
_entity_poly.type
_entity_poly.pdbx_seq_one_letter_code
_entity_poly.pdbx_strand_id
1 'polypeptide(L)'
;MFEFRDPWYLLLLITVPLLAWQHYRSGAGRLPRFKFSDVGLARKLAKSPRQRLLPLLPLFRLLGITLLILALARPRSANAEREINAEGIDIVLALDVSSSMLAEDF
;
A
#
# COMPACT_ATOMS: atom_id res chain seq x y z
N MET A 1 -13.34 -13.46 -11.58
CA MET A 1 -12.04 -14.13 -11.41
C MET A 1 -11.03 -13.03 -11.06
N PHE A 2 -10.20 -13.20 -10.02
CA PHE A 2 -9.20 -12.19 -9.68
C PHE A 2 -7.98 -12.34 -10.59
N GLU A 3 -7.63 -11.28 -11.30
CA GLU A 3 -6.49 -11.26 -12.22
C GLU A 3 -5.64 -10.03 -11.94
N PHE A 4 -4.32 -10.18 -11.93
CA PHE A 4 -3.38 -9.06 -11.92
C PHE A 4 -3.03 -8.69 -13.35
N ARG A 5 -3.25 -7.43 -13.75
CA ARG A 5 -2.89 -6.96 -15.09
C ARG A 5 -1.36 -6.94 -15.29
N ASP A 6 -0.63 -6.58 -14.25
CA ASP A 6 0.83 -6.37 -14.29
C ASP A 6 1.50 -7.19 -13.17
N PRO A 7 1.46 -8.53 -13.22
CA PRO A 7 1.88 -9.40 -12.12
C PRO A 7 3.39 -9.32 -11.82
N TRP A 8 4.19 -8.84 -12.76
CA TRP A 8 5.65 -8.70 -12.62
C TRP A 8 6.04 -7.74 -11.48
N TYR A 9 5.19 -6.76 -11.14
CA TYR A 9 5.44 -5.89 -9.98
C TYR A 9 5.47 -6.66 -8.66
N LEU A 10 4.83 -7.83 -8.58
CA LEU A 10 4.87 -8.67 -7.37
C LEU A 10 6.30 -9.16 -7.06
N LEU A 11 7.21 -9.20 -8.04
CA LEU A 11 8.61 -9.50 -7.80
C LEU A 11 9.26 -8.48 -6.85
N LEU A 12 8.79 -7.23 -6.83
CA LEU A 12 9.26 -6.22 -5.89
C LEU A 12 8.96 -6.59 -4.42
N LEU A 13 8.05 -7.53 -4.15
CA LEU A 13 7.81 -8.01 -2.78
C LEU A 13 9.06 -8.62 -2.16
N ILE A 14 10.03 -9.09 -2.95
CA ILE A 14 11.33 -9.56 -2.45
C ILE A 14 12.14 -8.46 -1.75
N THR A 15 11.87 -7.18 -2.06
CA THR A 15 12.52 -6.05 -1.40
C THR A 15 12.01 -5.85 0.02
N VAL A 16 10.78 -6.29 0.34
CA VAL A 16 10.19 -6.17 1.68
C VAL A 16 10.98 -6.95 2.74
N PRO A 17 11.29 -8.25 2.59
CA PRO A 17 12.12 -8.96 3.55
C PRO A 17 13.56 -8.44 3.58
N LEU A 18 14.10 -7.94 2.46
CA LEU A 18 15.42 -7.30 2.44
C LEU A 18 15.43 -6.04 3.32
N LEU A 19 14.43 -5.17 3.18
CA LEU A 19 14.29 -3.97 3.99
C LEU A 19 14.04 -4.30 5.48
N ALA A 20 13.23 -5.33 5.75
CA ALA A 20 13.00 -5.81 7.11
C ALA A 20 14.30 -6.34 7.74
N TRP A 21 15.09 -7.11 6.99
CA TRP A 21 16.39 -7.62 7.42
C TRP A 21 17.40 -6.51 7.66
N GLN A 22 17.50 -5.55 6.75
CA GLN A 22 18.36 -4.37 6.91
C GLN A 22 17.95 -3.57 8.16
N HIS A 23 16.65 -3.40 8.40
CA HIS A 23 16.15 -2.72 9.59
C HIS A 23 16.49 -3.49 10.88
N TYR A 24 16.30 -4.81 10.89
CA TYR A 24 16.64 -5.67 12.01
C TYR A 24 18.15 -5.66 12.31
N ARG A 25 19.01 -5.74 11.28
CA ARG A 25 20.47 -5.63 11.45
C ARG A 25 20.91 -4.25 11.90
N SER A 26 20.24 -3.20 11.42
CA SER A 26 20.52 -1.82 11.83
C SER A 26 20.08 -1.54 13.27
N GLY A 27 19.05 -2.22 13.76
CA GLY A 27 18.51 -2.11 15.12
C GLY A 27 19.29 -2.85 16.20
N ALA A 28 20.11 -3.84 15.85
CA ALA A 28 20.92 -4.59 16.83
C ALA A 28 22.33 -4.00 17.09
N GLY A 29 22.82 -3.10 16.22
CA GLY A 29 24.23 -2.68 16.25
C GLY A 29 24.50 -1.17 16.35
N ARG A 30 23.49 -0.31 16.13
CA ARG A 30 23.67 1.14 16.31
C ARG A 30 23.21 1.54 17.70
N LEU A 31 24.02 1.14 18.69
CA LEU A 31 24.14 1.90 19.92
C LEU A 31 24.21 3.38 19.55
N PRO A 32 23.39 4.27 20.15
CA PRO A 32 23.55 5.69 19.93
C PRO A 32 25.00 6.04 20.24
N ARG A 33 25.72 6.62 19.28
CA ARG A 33 27.10 7.09 19.45
C ARG A 33 27.23 8.16 20.54
N PHE A 34 26.11 8.59 21.12
CA PHE A 34 26.04 9.33 22.36
C PHE A 34 26.05 8.38 23.55
N LYS A 35 27.25 8.13 24.08
CA LYS A 35 27.42 7.59 25.43
C LYS A 35 26.97 8.66 26.43
N PHE A 36 25.73 8.58 26.91
CA PHE A 36 25.30 9.35 28.06
C PHE A 36 25.76 8.65 29.34
N SER A 37 26.50 9.36 30.19
CA SER A 37 27.12 8.80 31.41
C SER A 37 26.11 8.43 32.50
N ASP A 38 24.88 8.93 32.43
CA ASP A 38 23.79 8.50 33.32
C ASP A 38 22.43 8.60 32.60
N VAL A 39 21.70 7.48 32.56
CA VAL A 39 20.33 7.38 32.03
C VAL A 39 19.34 6.91 33.11
N GLY A 40 19.77 6.85 34.37
CA GLY A 40 18.98 6.37 35.50
C GLY A 40 17.72 7.20 35.75
N LEU A 41 17.82 8.53 35.62
CA LEU A 41 16.68 9.45 35.79
C LEU A 41 15.70 9.36 34.62
N ALA A 42 16.22 9.26 33.39
CA ALA A 42 15.42 9.13 32.17
C ALA A 42 14.63 7.82 32.10
N ARG A 43 15.16 6.72 32.67
CA ARG A 43 14.49 5.41 32.71
C ARG A 43 13.32 5.35 33.71
N LYS A 44 13.32 6.22 34.73
CA LYS A 44 12.25 6.33 35.73
C LYS A 44 11.06 7.15 35.27
N LEU A 45 11.20 7.93 34.20
CA LEU A 45 10.10 8.67 33.59
C LEU A 45 9.16 7.73 32.83
N ALA A 46 7.85 7.91 33.03
CA ALA A 46 6.85 7.13 32.31
C ALA A 46 6.95 7.38 30.80
N LYS A 47 7.03 6.30 30.02
CA LYS A 47 7.07 6.41 28.55
C LYS A 47 5.77 7.02 28.03
N SER A 48 5.89 8.13 27.30
CA SER A 48 4.79 8.76 26.56
C SER A 48 4.17 7.76 25.58
N PRO A 49 2.86 7.84 25.28
CA PRO A 49 2.22 7.03 24.24
C PRO A 49 2.97 7.12 22.90
N ARG A 50 3.51 8.29 22.53
CA ARG A 50 4.33 8.46 21.31
C ARG A 50 5.59 7.59 21.33
N GLN A 51 6.25 7.47 22.49
CA GLN A 51 7.44 6.61 22.66
C GLN A 51 7.11 5.12 22.59
N ARG A 52 5.87 4.73 22.91
CA ARG A 52 5.40 3.34 22.78
C ARG A 52 5.05 2.97 21.33
N LEU A 53 4.64 3.94 20.51
CA LEU A 53 4.29 3.74 19.10
C LEU A 53 5.49 3.81 18.15
N LEU A 54 6.57 4.47 18.56
CA LEU A 54 7.81 4.61 17.76
C LEU A 54 8.35 3.28 17.18
N PRO A 55 8.38 2.16 17.93
CA PRO A 55 8.80 0.86 17.39
C PRO A 55 7.88 0.27 16.32
N LEU A 56 6.64 0.77 16.18
CA LEU A 56 5.67 0.30 15.18
C LEU A 56 5.83 1.00 13.82
N LEU A 57 6.50 2.16 13.77
CA LEU A 57 6.70 2.91 12.51
C LEU A 57 7.37 2.07 11.39
N PRO A 58 8.40 1.26 11.67
CA PRO A 58 9.00 0.38 10.67
C PRO A 58 8.00 -0.63 10.10
N LEU A 59 7.11 -1.17 10.94
CA LEU A 59 6.06 -2.09 10.52
C LEU A 59 5.07 -1.41 9.56
N PHE A 60 4.60 -0.20 9.91
CA PHE A 60 3.71 0.57 9.03
C PHE A 60 4.37 0.97 7.72
N ARG A 61 5.68 1.27 7.75
CA ARG A 61 6.45 1.55 6.52
C ARG A 61 6.49 0.33 5.60
N LEU A 62 6.79 -0.85 6.14
CA LEU A 62 6.81 -2.10 5.38
C LEU A 62 5.42 -2.43 4.82
N LEU A 63 4.37 -2.28 5.63
CA LEU A 63 2.99 -2.47 5.18
C LEU A 63 2.63 -1.51 4.04
N GLY A 64 2.98 -0.23 4.16
CA GLY A 64 2.73 0.76 3.11
C GLY A 64 3.43 0.40 1.79
N ILE A 65 4.69 -0.03 1.84
CA ILE A 65 5.42 -0.49 0.66
C ILE A 65 4.74 -1.71 0.03
N THR A 66 4.35 -2.70 0.84
CA THR A 66 3.64 -3.89 0.36
C THR A 66 2.33 -3.52 -0.33
N LEU A 67 1.53 -2.64 0.25
CA LEU A 67 0.27 -2.19 -0.33
C LEU A 67 0.48 -1.42 -1.64
N LEU A 68 1.52 -0.59 -1.73
CA LEU A 68 1.89 0.09 -2.97
C LEU A 68 2.27 -0.91 -4.07
N ILE A 69 3.05 -1.94 -3.75
CA ILE A 69 3.41 -3.00 -4.71
C ILE A 69 2.17 -3.75 -5.19
N LEU A 70 1.25 -4.10 -4.28
CA LEU A 70 -0.02 -4.74 -4.64
C LEU A 70 -0.88 -3.84 -5.53
N ALA A 71 -0.94 -2.53 -5.26
CA ALA A 71 -1.66 -1.58 -6.09
C ALA A 71 -1.04 -1.45 -7.50
N LEU A 72 0.29 -1.45 -7.60
CA LEU A 72 1.01 -1.44 -8.88
C LEU A 72 0.73 -2.69 -9.72
N ALA A 73 0.55 -3.85 -9.09
CA ALA A 73 0.18 -5.08 -9.79
C ALA A 73 -1.24 -5.05 -10.40
N ARG A 74 -2.04 -4.01 -10.09
CA ARG A 74 -3.39 -3.76 -10.61
C ARG A 74 -4.30 -4.98 -10.48
N PRO A 75 -4.70 -5.35 -9.25
CA PRO A 75 -5.69 -6.41 -9.03
C PRO A 75 -7.03 -5.97 -9.64
N ARG A 76 -7.56 -6.79 -10.55
CA ARG A 76 -8.87 -6.56 -11.17
C ARG A 76 -9.81 -7.71 -10.83
N SER A 77 -11.06 -7.35 -10.59
CA SER A 77 -12.18 -8.27 -10.68
C SER A 77 -12.56 -8.40 -12.15
N ALA A 78 -12.06 -9.43 -12.84
CA ALA A 78 -12.56 -9.74 -14.16
C ALA A 78 -13.92 -10.43 -14.01
N ASN A 79 -14.97 -9.79 -14.52
CA ASN A 79 -16.18 -10.52 -14.89
C ASN A 79 -15.77 -11.42 -16.05
N ALA A 80 -16.01 -12.73 -15.93
CA ALA A 80 -15.80 -13.61 -17.07
C ALA A 80 -16.75 -13.10 -18.16
N GLU A 81 -16.19 -12.54 -19.24
CA GLU A 81 -16.93 -12.34 -20.48
C GLU A 81 -17.31 -13.73 -20.95
N ARG A 82 -18.51 -14.17 -20.56
CA ARG A 82 -19.16 -15.26 -21.27
C ARG A 82 -19.53 -14.66 -22.61
N GLU A 83 -18.83 -15.10 -23.65
CA GLU A 83 -19.36 -15.05 -25.01
C GLU A 83 -20.60 -15.94 -25.03
N ILE A 84 -21.72 -15.36 -24.63
CA ILE A 84 -23.02 -15.93 -24.91
C ILE A 84 -23.22 -15.61 -26.39
N ASN A 85 -23.32 -16.63 -27.23
CA ASN A 85 -23.86 -16.47 -28.58
C ASN A 85 -25.32 -16.05 -28.44
N ALA A 86 -25.53 -14.75 -28.22
CA ALA A 86 -26.82 -14.13 -28.23
C ALA A 86 -27.19 -13.87 -29.69
N GLU A 87 -28.46 -14.03 -30.03
CA GLU A 87 -29.01 -13.44 -31.25
C GLU A 87 -28.61 -11.96 -31.28
N GLY A 88 -28.11 -11.47 -32.42
CA GLY A 88 -27.61 -10.11 -32.53
C GLY A 88 -28.64 -9.11 -32.01
N ILE A 89 -28.25 -8.31 -31.02
CA ILE A 89 -29.11 -7.26 -30.47
C ILE A 89 -28.84 -5.94 -31.22
N ASP A 90 -29.90 -5.26 -31.63
CA ASP A 90 -29.79 -3.90 -32.17
C ASP A 90 -29.58 -2.93 -31.01
N ILE A 91 -28.36 -2.41 -30.88
CA ILE A 91 -28.02 -1.40 -29.86
C ILE A 91 -28.28 -0.02 -30.44
N VAL A 92 -29.36 0.62 -30.00
CA VAL A 92 -29.63 2.03 -30.31
C VAL A 92 -29.09 2.89 -29.18
N LEU A 93 -28.06 3.68 -29.49
CA LEU A 93 -27.50 4.68 -28.58
C LEU A 93 -28.21 6.02 -28.79
N ALA A 94 -29.06 6.42 -27.83
CA ALA A 94 -29.62 7.76 -27.79
C ALA A 94 -28.80 8.61 -26.81
N LEU A 95 -28.15 9.66 -27.33
CA LEU A 95 -27.38 10.62 -26.54
C LEU A 95 -28.19 11.91 -26.40
N ASP A 96 -28.38 12.38 -25.17
CA ASP A 96 -28.98 13.69 -24.93
C ASP A 96 -27.97 14.80 -25.24
N VAL A 97 -28.41 15.81 -25.98
CA VAL A 97 -27.63 17.01 -26.34
C VAL A 97 -28.21 18.28 -25.71
N SER A 98 -29.08 18.12 -24.70
CA SER A 98 -29.63 19.23 -23.93
C SER A 98 -28.54 20.07 -23.25
N SER A 99 -28.80 21.36 -23.05
CA SER A 99 -27.85 22.28 -22.42
C SER A 99 -27.46 21.87 -21.00
N SER A 100 -28.28 21.06 -20.30
CA SER A 100 -27.92 20.47 -19.01
C SER A 100 -26.76 19.48 -19.08
N MET A 101 -26.51 18.88 -20.25
CA MET A 101 -25.36 18.00 -20.46
C MET A 101 -24.03 18.78 -20.57
N LEU A 102 -24.09 20.11 -20.67
CA LEU A 102 -22.93 21.00 -20.62
C LEU A 102 -22.63 21.48 -19.19
N ALA A 103 -23.33 20.96 -18.17
CA ALA A 103 -23.02 21.27 -16.79
C ALA A 103 -21.65 20.68 -16.42
N GLU A 104 -20.79 21.52 -15.84
CA GLU A 104 -19.49 21.09 -15.33
C GLU A 104 -19.66 20.58 -13.90
N ASP A 105 -19.22 19.35 -13.63
CA ASP A 105 -19.17 18.82 -12.27
C ASP A 105 -18.05 19.53 -11.48
N PHE A 106 -18.41 20.32 -10.48
CA PHE A 106 -17.49 21.02 -9.56
C PHE A 106 -17.10 20.19 -8.33
#